data_AF-A0A7N0RHV5-F1
#
_entry.id   AF-A0A7N0RHV5-F1
#
_cell.length_a   1.000
_cell.length_b   1.000
_cell.length_c   1.000
_cell.angle_alpha   90.00
_cell.angle_beta   90.00
_cell.angle_gamma   90.00
#
_symmetry.space_group_name_H-M   'P 1'
#
loop_
_entity.id
_entity.type
_entity.pdbx_description
1 polymer ?
#
loop_
_entity_poly.entity_id
_entity_poly.type
_entity_poly.pdbx_seq_one_letter_code
_entity_poly.pdbx_strand_id
1 'polypeptide(L)'
;MFSYNKDRDAYWKRFAGNVASGGAAGAFSSLFVYSLDYARTRLTNDAKAVTKGGGRQFNGLLDVYSKTLKSDGIAGLYRGFSISCVGIIIYRGLYFGMYDTLKPVVLTGKLQDSFLASFALGWVVTNGASFAAYPIDTVRRRMMMTSGEAVKYKSSVDAFSQIVKNEGARSLFKGAGANILRAVAGAGVLAGYDKLQVGVFGKKYGSGGA
;
A
#
# COMPACT_ATOMS: atom_id res chain seq x y z
N MET A 1 -34.53 19.25 -15.03
CA MET A 1 -33.72 18.06 -14.64
C MET A 1 -32.80 17.79 -15.83
N PHE A 2 -31.53 18.18 -15.91
CA PHE A 2 -30.39 17.96 -15.03
C PHE A 2 -29.39 19.12 -15.26
N SER A 3 -28.91 19.74 -14.18
CA SER A 3 -27.96 20.86 -14.29
C SER A 3 -26.57 20.33 -14.64
N TYR A 4 -26.16 20.44 -15.90
CA TYR A 4 -24.79 20.17 -16.36
C TYR A 4 -23.86 21.27 -15.81
N ASN A 5 -23.18 20.98 -14.70
CA ASN A 5 -22.21 21.91 -14.11
C ASN A 5 -20.82 21.58 -14.66
N LYS A 6 -20.40 22.38 -15.65
CA LYS A 6 -19.15 22.24 -16.43
C LYS A 6 -17.90 22.07 -15.54
N ASP A 7 -17.85 22.72 -14.38
CA ASP A 7 -16.72 22.65 -13.45
C ASP A 7 -16.69 21.36 -12.62
N ARG A 8 -17.86 20.84 -12.23
CA ARG A 8 -17.97 19.59 -11.46
C ARG A 8 -17.63 18.38 -12.32
N ASP A 9 -18.10 18.37 -13.56
CA ASP A 9 -17.81 17.29 -14.52
C ASP A 9 -16.34 17.33 -14.98
N ALA A 10 -15.74 18.52 -15.08
CA ALA A 10 -14.31 18.65 -15.34
C ALA A 10 -13.46 18.11 -14.17
N TYR A 11 -13.87 18.35 -12.92
CA TYR A 11 -13.22 17.77 -11.74
C TYR A 11 -13.28 16.24 -11.74
N TRP A 12 -14.46 15.66 -11.89
CA TRP A 12 -14.62 14.20 -11.89
C TRP A 12 -13.87 13.51 -13.03
N LYS A 13 -13.80 14.13 -14.21
CA LYS A 13 -12.97 13.62 -15.32
C LYS A 13 -11.48 13.63 -15.00
N ARG A 14 -10.97 14.70 -14.37
CA ARG A 14 -9.56 14.79 -13.94
C ARG A 14 -9.25 13.80 -12.82
N PHE A 15 -10.12 13.72 -11.81
CA PHE A 15 -9.99 12.78 -10.71
C PHE A 15 -10.00 11.32 -11.21
N ALA A 16 -10.99 10.95 -12.03
CA ALA A 16 -11.08 9.63 -12.64
C ALA A 16 -9.87 9.34 -13.52
N GLY A 17 -9.40 10.32 -14.31
CA GLY A 17 -8.19 10.22 -15.12
C GLY A 17 -6.94 9.92 -14.28
N ASN A 18 -6.75 10.63 -13.15
CA ASN A 18 -5.62 10.44 -12.25
C ASN A 18 -5.66 9.10 -11.50
N VAL A 19 -6.85 8.68 -11.07
CA VAL A 19 -7.04 7.39 -10.41
C VAL A 19 -6.85 6.25 -11.40
N ALA A 20 -7.36 6.36 -12.63
CA ALA A 20 -7.20 5.36 -13.67
C ALA A 20 -5.75 5.25 -14.15
N SER A 21 -5.08 6.39 -14.42
CA SER A 21 -3.68 6.41 -14.84
C SER A 21 -2.76 5.90 -13.73
N GLY A 22 -2.99 6.33 -12.48
CA GLY A 22 -2.28 5.82 -11.31
C GLY A 22 -2.54 4.34 -11.07
N GLY A 23 -3.78 3.89 -11.19
CA GLY A 23 -4.18 2.49 -11.09
C GLY A 23 -3.48 1.63 -12.15
N ALA A 24 -3.49 2.05 -13.41
CA ALA A 24 -2.84 1.35 -14.52
C ALA A 24 -1.31 1.31 -14.35
N ALA A 25 -0.68 2.44 -14.01
CA ALA A 25 0.76 2.49 -13.73
C ALA A 25 1.14 1.61 -12.53
N GLY A 26 0.32 1.60 -11.48
CA GLY A 26 0.51 0.76 -10.30
C GLY A 26 0.34 -0.73 -10.59
N ALA A 27 -0.65 -1.10 -11.39
CA ALA A 27 -0.87 -2.47 -11.84
C ALA A 27 0.30 -2.94 -12.73
N PHE A 28 0.75 -2.11 -13.68
CA PHE A 28 1.85 -2.43 -14.57
C PHE A 28 3.18 -2.58 -13.80
N SER A 29 3.49 -1.67 -12.88
CA SER A 29 4.66 -1.81 -12.00
C SER A 29 4.56 -3.08 -11.14
N SER A 30 3.37 -3.38 -10.64
CA SER A 30 3.13 -4.59 -9.85
C SER A 30 3.35 -5.87 -10.68
N LEU A 31 3.16 -5.88 -12.00
CA LEU A 31 3.48 -7.07 -12.81
C LEU A 31 4.93 -7.52 -12.63
N PHE A 32 5.86 -6.59 -12.47
CA PHE A 32 7.27 -6.95 -12.26
C PHE A 32 7.61 -7.13 -10.78
N VAL A 33 7.12 -6.23 -9.93
CA VAL A 33 7.56 -6.16 -8.52
C VAL A 33 6.77 -7.09 -7.60
N TYR A 34 5.57 -7.54 -7.99
CA TYR A 34 4.70 -8.33 -7.12
C TYR A 34 5.33 -9.68 -6.73
N SER A 35 6.08 -10.32 -7.63
CA SER A 35 6.76 -11.58 -7.32
C SER A 35 7.82 -11.41 -6.20
N LEU A 36 8.54 -10.28 -6.20
CA LEU A 36 9.52 -9.94 -5.16
C LEU A 36 8.83 -9.59 -3.85
N ASP A 37 7.71 -8.86 -3.91
CA ASP A 37 6.89 -8.54 -2.73
C ASP A 37 6.32 -9.82 -2.08
N TYR A 38 5.86 -10.77 -2.91
CA TYR A 38 5.46 -12.09 -2.46
C TYR A 38 6.61 -12.83 -1.76
N ALA A 39 7.79 -12.90 -2.39
CA ALA A 39 8.95 -13.59 -1.82
C ALA A 39 9.40 -12.97 -0.49
N ARG A 40 9.46 -11.63 -0.42
CA ARG A 40 9.77 -10.89 0.81
C ARG A 40 8.74 -11.17 1.90
N THR A 41 7.45 -11.17 1.57
CA THR A 41 6.37 -11.41 2.54
C THR A 41 6.47 -12.81 3.14
N ARG A 42 6.71 -13.83 2.30
CA ARG A 42 6.92 -15.22 2.74
C ARG A 42 8.13 -15.34 3.67
N LEU A 43 9.27 -14.77 3.29
CA LEU A 43 10.49 -14.80 4.12
C LEU A 43 10.30 -14.08 5.45
N THR A 44 9.64 -12.93 5.45
CA THR A 44 9.39 -12.16 6.68
C THR A 44 8.48 -12.93 7.63
N ASN A 45 7.47 -13.64 7.10
CA ASN A 45 6.59 -14.46 7.92
C ASN A 45 7.29 -15.72 8.42
N ASP A 46 8.11 -16.36 7.59
CA ASP A 46 8.93 -17.52 7.98
C ASP A 46 9.91 -17.16 9.10
N ALA A 47 10.62 -16.04 8.99
CA ALA A 47 11.49 -15.53 10.04
C ALA A 47 10.73 -15.32 11.37
N LYS A 48 9.48 -14.85 11.31
CA LYS A 48 8.62 -14.71 12.49
C LYS A 48 8.13 -16.05 13.05
N ALA A 49 8.00 -17.09 12.23
CA ALA A 49 7.66 -18.43 12.69
C ALA A 49 8.86 -19.05 13.41
N VAL A 50 10.08 -18.87 12.88
CA VAL A 50 11.33 -19.34 13.50
C VAL A 50 11.54 -18.72 14.88
N THR A 51 11.33 -17.42 15.03
CA THR A 51 11.47 -16.76 16.35
C THR A 51 10.43 -17.22 17.37
N LYS A 52 9.34 -17.86 16.94
CA LYS A 52 8.31 -18.46 17.79
C LYS A 52 8.51 -19.96 18.03
N GLY A 53 9.68 -20.50 17.68
CA GLY A 53 10.01 -21.93 17.84
C GLY A 53 9.57 -22.82 16.68
N GLY A 54 9.12 -22.26 15.55
CA GLY A 54 8.85 -23.01 14.33
C GLY A 54 10.12 -23.37 13.55
N GLY A 55 10.06 -24.42 12.75
CA GLY A 55 11.13 -24.75 11.79
C GLY A 55 11.17 -23.74 10.63
N ARG A 56 12.36 -23.46 10.10
CA ARG A 56 12.55 -22.57 8.95
C ARG A 56 12.00 -23.22 7.68
N GLN A 57 11.04 -22.58 7.04
CA GLN A 57 10.37 -23.08 5.83
C GLN A 57 11.17 -22.72 4.56
N PHE A 58 11.93 -21.62 4.56
CA PHE A 58 12.68 -21.12 3.39
C PHE A 58 14.13 -20.73 3.72
N ASN A 59 15.07 -21.18 2.89
CA ASN A 59 16.50 -20.88 3.04
C ASN A 59 16.92 -19.55 2.40
N GLY A 60 16.06 -18.97 1.55
CA GLY A 60 16.32 -17.68 0.90
C GLY A 60 15.30 -17.34 -0.18
N LEU A 61 15.51 -16.23 -0.87
CA LEU A 61 14.61 -15.73 -1.91
C LEU A 61 14.41 -16.76 -3.04
N LEU A 62 15.52 -17.31 -3.57
CA LEU A 62 15.49 -18.31 -4.64
C LEU A 62 14.78 -19.60 -4.22
N ASP A 63 14.88 -19.99 -2.94
CA ASP A 63 14.19 -21.16 -2.39
C ASP A 63 12.67 -20.93 -2.32
N VAL A 64 12.23 -19.71 -1.98
CA VAL A 64 10.80 -19.34 -2.06
C VAL A 64 10.26 -19.48 -3.48
N TYR A 65 10.99 -18.98 -4.48
CA TYR A 65 10.59 -19.12 -5.88
C TYR A 65 10.54 -20.58 -6.31
N SER A 66 11.58 -21.37 -6.02
CA SER A 66 11.65 -22.78 -6.42
C SER A 66 10.52 -23.60 -5.80
N LYS A 67 10.29 -23.47 -4.49
CA LYS A 67 9.22 -24.18 -3.78
C LYS A 67 7.83 -23.76 -4.25
N THR A 68 7.60 -22.44 -4.42
CA THR A 68 6.29 -21.94 -4.87
C THR A 68 5.99 -22.36 -6.30
N LEU A 69 6.98 -22.31 -7.21
CA LEU A 69 6.79 -22.73 -8.60
C LEU A 69 6.52 -24.24 -8.70
N LYS A 70 7.16 -25.06 -7.86
CA LYS A 70 6.90 -26.51 -7.81
C LYS A 70 5.51 -26.86 -7.28
N SER A 71 5.00 -26.12 -6.28
CA SER A 71 3.71 -26.43 -5.65
C SER A 71 2.51 -25.81 -6.39
N ASP A 72 2.58 -24.52 -6.70
CA ASP A 72 1.45 -23.71 -7.16
C ASP A 72 1.71 -23.03 -8.52
N GLY A 73 2.89 -23.21 -9.10
CA GLY A 73 3.30 -22.58 -10.36
C GLY A 73 3.33 -21.05 -10.29
N ILE A 74 3.22 -20.41 -11.46
CA ILE A 74 3.22 -18.95 -11.60
C ILE A 74 1.99 -18.34 -10.91
N ALA A 75 0.86 -19.04 -10.91
CA ALA A 75 -0.36 -18.59 -10.24
C ALA A 75 -0.17 -18.43 -8.71
N GLY A 76 0.72 -19.21 -8.10
CA GLY A 76 1.08 -19.08 -6.68
C GLY A 76 1.82 -17.77 -6.37
N LEU A 77 2.69 -17.32 -7.28
CA LEU A 77 3.48 -16.08 -7.11
C LEU A 77 2.62 -14.82 -7.24
N TYR A 78 1.57 -14.86 -8.07
CA TYR A 78 0.64 -13.75 -8.29
C TYR A 78 -0.67 -13.86 -7.49
N ARG A 79 -0.73 -14.78 -6.51
CA ARG A 79 -1.93 -14.91 -5.67
C ARG A 79 -2.18 -13.63 -4.88
N GLY A 80 -3.36 -13.05 -5.04
CA GLY A 80 -3.74 -11.75 -4.46
C GLY A 80 -3.47 -10.53 -5.36
N PHE A 81 -3.02 -10.72 -6.60
CA PHE A 81 -2.73 -9.61 -7.51
C PHE A 81 -3.97 -8.76 -7.83
N SER A 82 -5.14 -9.38 -8.02
CA SER A 82 -6.39 -8.68 -8.30
C SER A 82 -6.79 -7.73 -7.16
N ILE A 83 -6.74 -8.21 -5.91
CA ILE A 83 -7.06 -7.40 -4.73
C ILE A 83 -6.00 -6.32 -4.47
N SER A 84 -4.75 -6.57 -4.87
CA SER A 84 -3.69 -5.55 -4.89
C SER A 84 -4.04 -4.39 -5.82
N CYS A 85 -4.48 -4.66 -7.05
CA CYS A 85 -4.87 -3.61 -7.99
C CYS A 85 -6.04 -2.78 -7.46
N VAL A 86 -7.06 -3.42 -6.89
CA VAL A 86 -8.19 -2.74 -6.24
C VAL A 86 -7.71 -1.88 -5.07
N GLY A 87 -6.78 -2.38 -4.26
CA GLY A 87 -6.17 -1.63 -3.17
C GLY A 87 -5.44 -0.36 -3.63
N ILE A 88 -4.72 -0.41 -4.75
CA ILE A 88 -4.05 0.77 -5.33
C ILE A 88 -5.08 1.82 -5.76
N ILE A 89 -6.17 1.41 -6.41
CA ILE A 89 -7.24 2.30 -6.87
C ILE A 89 -7.91 2.98 -5.67
N ILE A 90 -8.28 2.21 -4.65
CA ILE A 90 -8.94 2.74 -3.44
C ILE A 90 -8.01 3.66 -2.67
N TYR A 91 -6.74 3.26 -2.49
CA TYR A 91 -5.74 4.09 -1.83
C TYR A 91 -5.55 5.43 -2.57
N ARG A 92 -5.39 5.41 -3.89
CA ARG A 92 -5.23 6.64 -4.69
C ARG A 92 -6.48 7.50 -4.68
N GLY A 93 -7.66 6.90 -4.83
CA GLY A 93 -8.93 7.62 -4.79
C GLY A 93 -9.14 8.33 -3.45
N LEU A 94 -8.89 7.63 -2.33
CA LEU A 94 -8.96 8.22 -1.00
C LEU A 94 -7.89 9.28 -0.78
N TYR A 95 -6.66 9.03 -1.23
CA TYR A 95 -5.57 10.00 -1.12
C TYR A 95 -5.91 11.31 -1.82
N PHE A 96 -6.28 11.26 -3.11
CA PHE A 96 -6.64 12.46 -3.86
C PHE A 96 -7.91 13.11 -3.32
N GLY A 97 -8.94 12.32 -2.96
CA GLY A 97 -10.19 12.86 -2.44
C GLY A 97 -10.02 13.57 -1.09
N MET A 98 -9.27 12.97 -0.17
CA MET A 98 -8.94 13.59 1.12
C MET A 98 -8.03 14.80 0.94
N TYR A 99 -7.03 14.71 0.06
CA TYR A 99 -6.12 15.82 -0.22
C TYR A 99 -6.88 17.02 -0.80
N ASP A 100 -7.71 16.82 -1.82
CA ASP A 100 -8.48 17.88 -2.46
C ASP A 100 -9.52 18.51 -1.52
N THR A 101 -10.06 17.73 -0.57
CA THR A 101 -11.03 18.23 0.41
C THR A 101 -10.34 19.00 1.54
N LEU A 102 -9.21 18.50 2.05
CA LEU A 102 -8.56 19.07 3.23
C LEU A 102 -7.59 20.19 2.87
N LYS A 103 -6.99 20.18 1.68
CA LYS A 103 -6.07 21.23 1.21
C LYS A 103 -6.69 22.63 1.25
N PRO A 104 -7.88 22.90 0.65
CA PRO A 104 -8.47 24.24 0.67
C PRO A 104 -9.01 24.66 2.04
N VAL A 105 -9.17 23.73 2.98
CA VAL A 105 -9.62 24.01 4.35
C VAL A 105 -8.43 24.35 5.26
N VAL A 106 -7.35 23.57 5.15
CA VAL A 106 -6.19 23.65 6.06
C VAL A 106 -5.12 24.61 5.55
N LEU A 107 -4.90 24.69 4.24
CA LEU A 107 -3.89 25.57 3.63
C LEU A 107 -4.53 26.90 3.20
N THR A 108 -5.03 27.66 4.17
CA THR A 108 -5.58 29.00 3.95
C THR A 108 -4.72 30.09 4.59
N GLY A 109 -4.64 31.26 3.93
CA GLY A 109 -3.87 32.41 4.43
C GLY A 109 -2.38 32.13 4.58
N LYS A 110 -1.81 32.42 5.76
CA LYS A 110 -0.37 32.26 6.04
C LYS A 110 0.13 30.81 6.04
N LEU A 111 -0.78 29.83 6.07
CA LEU A 111 -0.44 28.41 6.07
C LEU A 111 -0.28 27.83 4.66
N GLN A 112 -0.68 28.55 3.61
CA GLN A 112 -0.62 28.09 2.23
C GLN A 112 0.82 27.82 1.75
N ASP A 113 1.77 28.66 2.16
CA ASP A 113 3.19 28.51 1.84
C ASP A 113 3.98 27.81 2.96
N SER A 114 3.31 27.38 4.04
CA SER A 114 3.97 26.69 5.14
C SER A 114 4.26 25.25 4.78
N PHE A 115 5.54 24.93 4.68
CA PHE A 115 6.02 23.55 4.49
C PHE A 115 5.48 22.61 5.57
N LEU A 116 5.42 23.06 6.82
CA LEU A 116 4.99 22.24 7.95
C LEU A 116 3.49 21.92 7.86
N ALA A 117 2.67 22.89 7.42
CA ALA A 117 1.25 22.68 7.21
C ALA A 117 0.97 21.72 6.04
N SER A 118 1.69 21.89 4.92
CA SER A 118 1.60 20.97 3.78
C SER A 118 2.06 19.55 4.12
N PHE A 119 3.11 19.43 4.93
CA PHE A 119 3.60 18.15 5.43
C PHE A 119 2.61 17.48 6.38
N ALA A 120 2.06 18.21 7.35
CA ALA A 120 1.06 17.69 8.29
C ALA A 120 -0.21 17.24 7.56
N LEU A 121 -0.67 18.02 6.59
CA LEU A 121 -1.80 17.66 5.73
C LEU A 121 -1.51 16.36 4.96
N GLY A 122 -0.37 16.30 4.27
CA GLY A 122 0.05 15.10 3.53
C GLY A 122 0.17 13.88 4.44
N TRP A 123 0.67 14.05 5.66
CA TRP A 123 0.78 12.98 6.64
C TRP A 123 -0.60 12.48 7.10
N VAL A 124 -1.53 13.38 7.45
CA VAL A 124 -2.89 13.00 7.86
C VAL A 124 -3.63 12.29 6.72
N VAL A 125 -3.55 12.83 5.51
CA VAL A 125 -4.16 12.22 4.32
C VAL A 125 -3.58 10.83 4.05
N THR A 126 -2.26 10.69 4.08
CA THR A 126 -1.58 9.42 3.83
C THR A 126 -1.96 8.37 4.86
N ASN A 127 -1.96 8.71 6.14
CA ASN A 127 -2.34 7.77 7.21
C ASN A 127 -3.82 7.43 7.16
N GLY A 128 -4.70 8.40 6.90
CA GLY A 128 -6.14 8.18 6.75
C GLY A 128 -6.46 7.25 5.59
N ALA A 129 -5.91 7.52 4.39
CA ALA A 129 -6.08 6.67 3.22
C ALA A 129 -5.48 5.27 3.43
N SER A 130 -4.31 5.18 4.06
CA SER A 130 -3.67 3.90 4.40
C SER A 130 -4.49 3.08 5.39
N PHE A 131 -5.09 3.73 6.39
CA PHE A 131 -5.93 3.07 7.38
C PHE A 131 -7.22 2.53 6.76
N ALA A 132 -7.87 3.32 5.91
CA ALA A 132 -9.07 2.90 5.19
C ALA A 132 -8.80 1.77 4.16
N ALA A 133 -7.63 1.78 3.51
CA ALA A 133 -7.21 0.72 2.59
C ALA A 133 -6.63 -0.52 3.30
N TYR A 134 -6.42 -0.47 4.61
CA TYR A 134 -5.73 -1.50 5.38
C TYR A 134 -6.41 -2.88 5.35
N PRO A 135 -7.76 -3.00 5.37
CA PRO A 135 -8.42 -4.30 5.22
C PRO A 135 -8.08 -5.02 3.91
N ILE A 136 -7.93 -4.26 2.82
CA ILE A 136 -7.61 -4.79 1.49
C ILE A 136 -6.18 -5.32 1.48
N ASP A 137 -5.26 -4.57 2.09
CA ASP A 137 -3.87 -4.97 2.27
C ASP A 137 -3.74 -6.24 3.14
N THR A 138 -4.55 -6.36 4.20
CA THR A 138 -4.60 -7.57 5.02
C THR A 138 -5.09 -8.78 4.22
N VAL A 139 -6.16 -8.63 3.43
CA VAL A 139 -6.66 -9.71 2.56
C VAL A 139 -5.61 -10.12 1.53
N ARG A 140 -4.96 -9.15 0.86
CA ARG A 140 -3.86 -9.38 -0.09
C ARG A 140 -2.77 -10.25 0.55
N ARG A 141 -2.25 -9.83 1.72
CA ARG A 141 -1.18 -10.57 2.41
C ARG A 141 -1.63 -11.95 2.87
N ARG A 142 -2.84 -12.09 3.41
CA ARG A 142 -3.39 -13.40 3.79
C ARG A 142 -3.50 -14.34 2.60
N MET A 143 -3.94 -13.85 1.44
CA MET A 143 -3.99 -14.65 0.21
C MET A 143 -2.59 -15.08 -0.25
N MET A 144 -1.58 -14.20 -0.22
CA MET A 144 -0.18 -14.57 -0.52
C MET A 144 0.35 -15.69 0.39
N MET A 145 -0.06 -15.68 1.66
CA MET A 145 0.39 -16.70 2.61
C MET A 145 -0.24 -18.08 2.40
N THR A 146 -1.34 -18.21 1.64
CA THR A 146 -1.96 -19.51 1.32
C THR A 146 -1.25 -20.28 0.20
N SER A 147 -0.25 -19.68 -0.47
CA SER A 147 0.50 -20.38 -1.52
C SER A 147 1.31 -21.56 -0.94
N GLY A 148 1.18 -22.74 -1.52
CA GLY A 148 1.79 -23.98 -0.99
C GLY A 148 1.06 -24.61 0.21
N GLU A 149 -0.06 -24.05 0.66
CA GLU A 149 -0.94 -24.68 1.66
C GLU A 149 -2.03 -25.54 0.99
N ALA A 150 -2.52 -26.57 1.69
CA ALA A 150 -3.61 -27.41 1.20
C ALA A 150 -4.95 -26.65 1.10
N VAL A 151 -5.18 -25.70 2.00
CA VAL A 151 -6.39 -24.87 2.04
C VAL A 151 -6.07 -23.48 1.52
N LYS A 152 -6.73 -23.10 0.42
CA LYS A 152 -6.54 -21.82 -0.28
C LYS A 152 -7.85 -21.05 -0.32
N TYR A 153 -7.78 -19.73 -0.23
CA TYR A 153 -8.95 -18.88 -0.46
C TYR A 153 -9.35 -18.91 -1.94
N LYS A 154 -10.63 -19.07 -2.22
CA LYS A 154 -11.14 -19.17 -3.60
C LYS A 154 -11.16 -17.81 -4.29
N SER A 155 -11.43 -16.75 -3.55
CA SER A 155 -11.48 -15.38 -4.05
C SER A 155 -11.15 -14.38 -2.95
N SER A 156 -10.91 -13.12 -3.32
CA SER A 156 -10.66 -12.05 -2.36
C SER A 156 -11.87 -11.77 -1.46
N VAL A 157 -13.08 -11.95 -1.98
CA VAL A 157 -14.34 -11.82 -1.21
C VAL A 157 -14.52 -12.98 -0.24
N ASP A 158 -14.17 -14.19 -0.69
CA ASP A 158 -14.15 -15.38 0.16
C ASP A 158 -13.12 -15.23 1.29
N ALA A 159 -11.90 -14.77 0.98
CA ALA A 159 -10.87 -14.47 1.96
C ALA A 159 -11.34 -13.43 2.99
N PHE A 160 -11.92 -12.32 2.53
CA PHE A 160 -12.48 -11.29 3.42
C PHE A 160 -13.57 -11.86 4.33
N SER A 161 -14.55 -12.57 3.76
CA SER A 161 -15.66 -13.17 4.50
C SER A 161 -15.18 -14.17 5.55
N GLN A 162 -14.26 -15.06 5.18
CA GLN A 162 -13.69 -16.04 6.11
C GLN A 162 -12.89 -15.38 7.23
N ILE A 163 -12.07 -14.36 6.94
CA ILE A 163 -11.32 -13.63 7.97
C ILE A 163 -12.27 -12.95 8.95
N VAL A 164 -13.32 -12.27 8.45
CA VAL A 164 -14.29 -11.59 9.31
C VAL A 164 -15.10 -12.58 10.15
N LYS A 165 -15.53 -13.70 9.57
CA LYS A 165 -16.30 -14.74 10.28
C LYS A 165 -15.47 -15.46 11.34
N ASN A 166 -14.21 -15.80 11.03
CA ASN A 166 -13.40 -16.64 11.90
C ASN A 166 -12.57 -15.85 12.92
N GLU A 167 -12.09 -14.65 12.56
CA GLU A 167 -11.18 -13.86 13.39
C GLU A 167 -11.77 -12.49 13.82
N GLY A 168 -12.91 -12.11 13.25
CA GLY A 168 -13.57 -10.83 13.49
C GLY A 168 -13.03 -9.68 12.66
N ALA A 169 -13.85 -8.63 12.50
CA ALA A 169 -13.50 -7.44 11.72
C ALA A 169 -12.24 -6.70 12.24
N ARG A 170 -11.96 -6.78 13.55
CA ARG A 170 -10.73 -6.22 14.15
C ARG A 170 -9.47 -6.87 13.61
N SER A 171 -9.53 -8.13 13.16
CA SER A 171 -8.35 -8.81 12.61
C SER A 171 -7.83 -8.16 11.33
N LEU A 172 -8.71 -7.53 10.56
CA LEU A 172 -8.34 -6.81 9.34
C LEU A 172 -7.45 -5.60 9.58
N PHE A 173 -7.47 -5.03 10.78
CA PHE A 173 -6.68 -3.86 11.17
C PHE A 173 -5.46 -4.21 12.05
N LYS A 174 -5.19 -5.51 12.28
CA LYS A 174 -4.02 -5.94 13.04
C LYS A 174 -2.73 -5.48 12.34
N GLY A 175 -1.96 -4.64 13.03
CA GLY A 175 -0.71 -4.08 12.54
C GLY A 175 -0.84 -2.66 11.94
N ALA A 176 -2.03 -2.07 11.86
CA ALA A 176 -2.20 -0.72 11.31
C ALA A 176 -1.34 0.31 12.05
N GLY A 177 -1.30 0.26 13.39
CA GLY A 177 -0.41 1.11 14.20
C GLY A 177 1.07 0.92 13.91
N ALA A 178 1.53 -0.32 13.71
CA ALA A 178 2.92 -0.60 13.33
C ALA A 178 3.24 -0.06 11.92
N ASN A 179 2.27 -0.10 11.00
CA ASN A 179 2.44 0.48 9.68
C ASN A 179 2.53 2.02 9.72
N ILE A 180 1.73 2.67 10.56
CA ILE A 180 1.81 4.12 10.80
C ILE A 180 3.17 4.50 11.39
N LEU A 181 3.65 3.78 12.41
CA LEU A 181 4.97 4.01 13.00
C LEU A 181 6.10 3.84 11.97
N ARG A 182 6.01 2.81 11.13
CA ARG A 182 6.94 2.61 10.01
C ARG A 182 6.92 3.77 9.04
N ALA A 183 5.75 4.32 8.73
CA ALA A 183 5.61 5.48 7.84
C ALA A 183 6.27 6.72 8.44
N VAL A 184 6.07 6.99 9.73
CA VAL A 184 6.73 8.08 10.46
C VAL A 184 8.25 7.92 10.45
N ALA A 185 8.75 6.73 10.78
CA ALA A 185 10.19 6.45 10.77
C ALA A 185 10.79 6.63 9.37
N GLY A 186 10.11 6.13 8.32
CA GLY A 186 10.55 6.28 6.94
C GLY A 186 10.61 7.75 6.50
N ALA A 187 9.59 8.54 6.83
CA ALA A 187 9.59 9.98 6.57
C ALA A 187 10.73 10.70 7.31
N GLY A 188 11.01 10.32 8.56
CA GLY A 188 12.14 10.86 9.33
C GLY A 188 13.49 10.55 8.70
N VAL A 189 13.71 9.32 8.23
CA VAL A 189 14.95 8.91 7.55
C VAL A 189 15.13 9.69 6.24
N LEU A 190 14.07 9.85 5.44
CA LEU A 190 14.11 10.65 4.21
C LEU A 190 14.44 12.11 4.49
N ALA A 191 13.79 12.73 5.47
CA ALA A 191 14.07 14.10 5.87
C ALA A 191 15.50 14.28 6.39
N GLY A 192 16.02 13.31 7.15
CA GLY A 192 17.41 13.28 7.62
C GLY A 192 18.40 13.14 6.46
N TYR A 193 18.12 12.26 5.51
CA TYR A 193 18.93 12.07 4.30
C TYR A 193 18.99 13.35 3.45
N ASP A 194 17.86 14.03 3.26
CA ASP A 194 17.79 15.32 2.59
C ASP A 194 18.69 16.38 3.26
N LYS A 195 18.70 16.42 4.60
CA LYS A 195 19.56 17.34 5.36
C LYS A 195 21.04 16.97 5.24
N LEU A 196 21.36 15.68 5.26
CA LEU A 196 22.72 15.18 5.04
C LEU A 196 23.22 15.49 3.63
N GLN A 197 22.39 15.33 2.59
CA GLN A 197 22.76 15.67 1.23
C GLN A 197 23.09 17.16 1.06
N VAL A 198 22.29 18.05 1.66
CA VAL A 198 22.58 19.49 1.64
C VAL A 198 23.90 19.78 2.37
N GLY A 199 24.16 19.11 3.50
CA GLY A 199 25.40 19.30 4.26
C GLY A 199 26.65 18.78 3.54
N VAL A 200 26.56 17.65 2.85
CA VAL A 200 27.71 16.98 2.21
C VAL A 200 27.95 17.47 0.78
N PHE A 201 26.88 17.65 0.00
CA PHE A 201 26.96 17.93 -1.44
C PHE A 201 26.56 19.37 -1.80
N GLY A 202 26.14 20.20 -0.84
CA GLY A 202 25.73 21.60 -1.06
C GLY A 202 24.47 21.76 -1.92
N LYS A 203 23.87 20.67 -2.40
CA LYS A 203 22.65 20.61 -3.21
C LYS A 203 21.85 19.36 -2.86
N LYS A 204 20.52 19.47 -2.92
CA LYS A 204 19.66 18.29 -2.90
C LYS A 204 19.74 17.59 -4.27
N TYR A 205 20.24 16.37 -4.29
CA TYR A 205 20.11 15.50 -5.47
C TYR A 205 18.80 14.72 -5.33
N GLY A 206 17.70 15.40 -5.69
CA GLY A 206 16.40 14.82 -6.06
C GLY A 206 15.65 13.97 -5.03
N SER A 207 14.50 14.46 -4.58
CA SER A 207 13.30 13.62 -4.39
C SER A 207 12.26 14.14 -5.39
N GLY A 208 12.01 13.37 -6.45
CA GLY A 208 11.05 13.73 -7.50
C GLY A 208 9.65 14.01 -6.92
N GLY A 209 9.27 15.28 -6.93
CA GLY A 209 7.88 15.70 -6.96
C GLY A 209 7.56 16.12 -8.38
N ALA A 210 6.93 15.20 -9.12
CA ALA A 210 5.99 15.56 -10.17
C ALA A 210 4.58 15.34 -9.60
#